data_AF-A0A8B3FID0-F1
#
_entry.id   AF-A0A8B3FID0-F1
#
_cell.length_a   1.000
_cell.length_b   1.000
_cell.length_c   1.000
_cell.angle_alpha   90.00
_cell.angle_beta   90.00
_cell.angle_gamma   90.00
#
_symmetry.space_group_name_H-M   'P 1'
#
loop_
_entity.id
_entity.type
_entity.pdbx_description
1 polymer ?
#
loop_
_entity_poly.entity_id
_entity_poly.type
_entity_poly.pdbx_seq_one_letter_code
_entity_poly.pdbx_strand_id
1 'polypeptide(L)'
;MGLAKAGCGGTPKDAQKKVNKGQGPKDIKHIDEPEQSVPGSQWHTHQTKPEKGKNPALNQDVSIHDGPPSFSKKTLKWLKDHGWNVDDWL
;
A
#
# COMPACT_ATOMS: atom_id res chain seq x y z
N MET A 1 -15.23 24.50 -6.47
CA MET A 1 -14.04 23.64 -6.71
C MET A 1 -14.47 22.21 -6.45
N GLY A 2 -14.59 21.41 -7.50
CA GLY A 2 -15.27 20.12 -7.46
C GLY A 2 -14.50 19.08 -6.67
N LEU A 3 -15.11 18.57 -5.60
CA LEU A 3 -14.68 17.39 -4.86
C LEU A 3 -14.60 16.22 -5.85
N ALA A 4 -13.38 15.81 -6.20
CA ALA A 4 -13.16 14.64 -7.02
C ALA A 4 -13.82 13.42 -6.35
N LYS A 5 -14.58 12.68 -7.16
CA LYS A 5 -15.42 11.55 -6.76
C LYS A 5 -14.76 10.67 -5.69
N ALA A 6 -15.43 10.54 -4.55
CA ALA A 6 -15.28 9.39 -3.66
C ALA A 6 -15.72 8.14 -4.45
N GLY A 7 -14.75 7.46 -5.09
CA GLY A 7 -14.95 6.11 -5.59
C GLY A 7 -15.25 5.18 -4.41
N CYS A 8 -15.90 4.05 -4.69
CA CYS A 8 -16.31 3.00 -3.75
C CYS A 8 -15.13 2.26 -3.04
N GLY A 9 -14.02 2.96 -2.78
CA GLY A 9 -12.76 2.45 -2.26
C GLY A 9 -12.64 2.65 -0.75
N GLY A 10 -11.89 1.76 -0.10
CA GLY A 10 -11.60 1.85 1.34
C GLY A 10 -10.50 2.86 1.66
N THR A 11 -10.17 3.00 2.94
CA THR A 11 -9.00 3.77 3.39
C THR A 11 -7.77 2.86 3.60
N PRO A 12 -6.55 3.41 3.73
CA PRO A 12 -5.38 2.62 4.14
C PRO A 12 -5.59 1.87 5.47
N LYS A 13 -6.33 2.48 6.40
CA LYS A 13 -6.73 1.84 7.66
C LYS A 13 -7.66 0.65 7.43
N ASP A 14 -8.57 0.72 6.46
CA ASP A 14 -9.43 -0.41 6.09
C ASP A 14 -8.63 -1.52 5.41
N ALA A 15 -7.66 -1.14 4.56
CA ALA A 15 -6.73 -2.07 3.93
C ALA A 15 -5.93 -2.85 4.98
N GLN A 16 -5.34 -2.15 5.96
CA GLN A 16 -4.61 -2.78 7.07
C GLN A 16 -5.49 -3.76 7.83
N LYS A 17 -6.72 -3.36 8.19
CA LYS A 17 -7.67 -4.27 8.86
C LYS A 17 -7.99 -5.50 8.02
N LYS A 18 -8.15 -5.35 6.70
CA LYS A 18 -8.41 -6.49 5.79
C LYS A 18 -7.20 -7.43 5.73
N VAL A 19 -5.99 -6.89 5.59
CA VAL A 19 -4.75 -7.68 5.61
C VAL A 19 -4.59 -8.44 6.93
N ASN A 20 -4.79 -7.78 8.07
CA ASN A 20 -4.70 -8.40 9.40
C ASN A 20 -5.75 -9.51 9.60
N LYS A 21 -6.89 -9.44 8.91
CA LYS A 21 -7.94 -10.47 8.90
C LYS A 21 -7.72 -11.57 7.84
N GLY A 22 -6.62 -11.53 7.09
CA GLY A 22 -6.35 -12.47 5.98
C GLY A 22 -7.23 -12.25 4.74
N GLN A 23 -7.87 -11.09 4.63
CA GLN A 23 -8.77 -10.70 3.52
C GLN A 23 -8.08 -9.78 2.49
N GLY A 24 -6.77 -9.54 2.67
CA GLY A 24 -5.95 -8.79 1.72
C GLY A 24 -5.32 -9.67 0.63
N PRO A 25 -4.65 -9.04 -0.36
CA PRO A 25 -3.82 -9.74 -1.33
C PRO A 25 -2.72 -10.59 -0.66
N LYS A 26 -2.42 -11.77 -1.24
CA LYS A 26 -1.45 -12.73 -0.67
C LYS A 26 0.02 -12.26 -0.75
N ASP A 27 0.31 -11.35 -1.68
CA ASP A 27 1.63 -10.75 -1.86
C ASP A 27 1.87 -9.55 -0.94
N ILE A 28 0.88 -9.14 -0.13
CA ILE A 28 1.04 -8.19 0.96
C ILE A 28 1.22 -8.95 2.28
N LYS A 29 2.28 -8.62 3.02
CA LYS A 29 2.56 -9.18 4.35
C LYS A 29 1.80 -8.45 5.44
N HIS A 30 1.91 -7.13 5.45
CA HIS A 30 1.29 -6.21 6.41
C HIS A 30 1.30 -4.80 5.82
N ILE A 31 0.54 -3.92 6.45
CA ILE A 31 0.47 -2.49 6.13
C ILE A 31 0.68 -1.75 7.43
N ASP A 32 1.64 -0.83 7.44
CA ASP A 32 1.97 -0.03 8.61
C ASP A 32 1.38 1.37 8.51
N GLU A 33 1.01 1.91 9.67
CA GLU A 33 0.52 3.28 9.78
C GLU A 33 1.68 4.29 9.79
N PRO A 34 1.42 5.57 9.46
CA PRO A 34 2.40 6.63 9.60
C PRO A 34 2.92 6.73 11.04
N GLU A 35 4.23 6.74 11.18
CA GLU A 35 4.87 6.98 12.47
C GLU A 35 4.73 8.46 12.85
N GLN A 36 4.03 8.74 13.96
CA GLN A 36 3.72 10.11 14.40
C GLN A 36 4.97 10.96 14.70
N SER A 37 6.07 10.31 15.11
CA SER A 37 7.36 10.95 15.39
C SER A 37 8.17 11.29 14.15
N VAL A 38 7.81 10.77 12.97
CA VAL A 38 8.57 10.94 11.73
C VAL A 38 7.81 11.88 10.78
N PRO A 39 8.27 13.12 10.60
CA PRO A 39 7.64 14.05 9.68
C PRO A 39 7.57 13.48 8.26
N GLY A 40 6.38 13.52 7.66
CA GLY A 40 6.17 12.98 6.32
C GLY A 40 6.07 11.46 6.26
N SER A 41 6.00 10.75 7.40
CA SER A 41 5.70 9.32 7.40
C SER A 41 4.35 9.05 6.75
N GLN A 42 4.26 7.94 6.04
CA GLN A 42 3.10 7.56 5.23
C GLN A 42 2.69 6.13 5.56
N TRP A 43 1.44 5.80 5.22
CA TRP A 43 1.06 4.40 5.17
C TRP A 43 1.92 3.70 4.11
N HIS A 44 2.39 2.50 4.44
CA HIS A 44 3.24 1.75 3.53
C HIS A 44 2.94 0.25 3.59
N THR A 45 2.92 -0.36 2.42
CA THR A 45 2.57 -1.77 2.24
C THR A 45 3.85 -2.58 2.05
N HIS A 46 4.09 -3.56 2.91
CA HIS A 46 5.23 -4.48 2.81
C HIS A 46 4.87 -5.72 2.00
N GLN A 47 5.76 -6.12 1.09
CA GLN A 47 5.56 -7.34 0.31
C GLN A 47 5.90 -8.61 1.13
N THR A 48 5.23 -9.72 0.81
CA THR A 48 5.44 -11.02 1.48
C THR A 48 6.80 -11.64 1.16
N LYS A 49 7.22 -11.58 -0.11
CA LYS A 49 8.46 -12.22 -0.56
C LYS A 49 9.64 -11.27 -0.37
N PRO A 50 10.70 -11.68 0.32
CA PRO A 50 11.89 -10.85 0.37
C PRO A 50 12.51 -10.74 -1.03
N GLU A 51 13.03 -9.56 -1.35
CA GLU A 51 13.81 -9.31 -2.55
C GLU A 51 15.24 -9.00 -2.14
N LYS A 52 16.19 -9.81 -2.61
CA LYS A 52 17.62 -9.68 -2.27
C LYS A 52 17.89 -9.57 -0.75
N GLY A 53 17.11 -10.30 0.05
CA GLY A 53 17.23 -10.31 1.52
C GLY A 53 16.55 -9.14 2.24
N LYS A 54 15.83 -8.26 1.53
CA LYS A 54 15.04 -7.15 2.09
C LYS A 54 13.55 -7.40 1.92
N ASN A 55 12.72 -6.68 2.68
CA ASN A 55 11.27 -6.63 2.47
C ASN A 55 10.90 -5.26 1.91
N PRO A 56 10.90 -5.08 0.59
CA PRO A 56 10.37 -3.90 -0.07
C PRO A 56 9.02 -3.45 0.47
N ALA A 57 8.87 -2.13 0.62
CA ALA A 57 7.61 -1.49 0.93
C ALA A 57 7.29 -0.37 -0.05
N LEU A 58 5.99 -0.16 -0.28
CA LEU A 58 5.47 0.92 -1.12
C LEU A 58 4.65 1.90 -0.28
N ASN A 59 5.09 3.15 -0.25
CA ASN A 59 4.34 4.24 0.34
C ASN A 59 3.11 4.59 -0.50
N GLN A 60 2.14 5.29 0.08
CA GLN A 60 0.91 5.71 -0.63
C GLN A 60 1.18 6.55 -1.88
N ASP A 61 2.24 7.34 -1.90
CA ASP A 61 2.65 8.18 -3.03
C ASP A 61 3.59 7.47 -4.00
N VAL A 62 3.69 6.15 -3.89
CA VAL A 62 4.57 5.26 -4.67
C VAL A 62 6.07 5.44 -4.46
N SER A 63 6.50 6.25 -3.49
CA SER A 63 7.89 6.22 -3.05
C SER A 63 8.23 4.86 -2.43
N ILE A 64 9.48 4.45 -2.63
CA ILE A 64 9.95 3.10 -2.35
C ILE A 64 10.73 3.09 -1.03
N HIS A 65 10.41 2.14 -0.15
CA HIS A 65 11.17 1.84 1.06
C HIS A 65 11.85 0.47 0.91
N ASP A 66 13.16 0.39 1.21
CA ASP A 66 13.93 -0.87 1.20
C ASP A 66 13.99 -1.68 -0.12
N GLY A 67 13.76 -1.03 -1.26
CA GLY A 67 13.91 -1.60 -2.60
C GLY A 67 12.59 -1.73 -3.35
N PRO A 68 12.62 -1.87 -4.69
CA PRO A 68 11.40 -1.85 -5.50
C PRO A 68 10.53 -3.08 -5.20
N PRO A 69 9.25 -2.91 -4.83
CA PRO A 69 8.36 -4.04 -4.63
C PRO A 69 7.89 -4.61 -5.96
N SER A 70 7.54 -5.90 -5.95
CA SER A 70 7.05 -6.65 -7.13
C SER A 70 5.59 -7.08 -6.95
N PHE A 71 4.71 -6.13 -6.60
CA PHE A 71 3.28 -6.38 -6.45
C PHE A 71 2.61 -6.78 -7.76
N SER A 72 1.67 -7.72 -7.69
CA SER A 72 0.88 -8.09 -8.86
C SER A 72 -0.03 -6.95 -9.32
N LYS A 73 -0.41 -6.91 -10.61
CA LYS A 73 -1.40 -5.93 -11.12
C LYS A 73 -2.73 -5.97 -10.35
N LYS A 74 -3.14 -7.13 -9.85
CA LYS A 74 -4.35 -7.27 -9.02
C LYS A 74 -4.18 -6.55 -7.68
N THR A 75 -3.00 -6.68 -7.09
CA THR A 75 -2.64 -6.03 -5.82
C THR A 75 -2.52 -4.53 -5.99
N LEU A 76 -1.92 -4.05 -7.08
CA LEU A 76 -1.86 -2.62 -7.39
C LEU A 76 -3.26 -2.02 -7.55
N LYS A 77 -4.18 -2.67 -8.29
CA LYS A 77 -5.57 -2.22 -8.37
C LYS A 77 -6.25 -2.17 -7.00
N TRP A 78 -6.03 -3.20 -6.18
CA TRP A 78 -6.57 -3.23 -4.82
C TRP A 78 -5.99 -2.12 -3.93
N LEU A 79 -4.69 -1.82 -4.03
CA LEU A 79 -4.05 -0.72 -3.32
C LEU A 79 -4.60 0.64 -3.79
N LYS A 80 -4.82 0.80 -5.10
CA LYS A 80 -5.50 1.98 -5.66
C LYS A 80 -6.89 2.18 -5.07
N ASP A 81 -7.67 1.10 -4.96
CA ASP A 81 -8.99 1.10 -4.31
C ASP A 81 -8.92 1.43 -2.81
N HIS A 82 -7.72 1.45 -2.19
CA HIS A 82 -7.53 1.81 -0.78
C HIS A 82 -6.64 3.04 -0.57
N GLY A 83 -6.43 3.86 -1.62
CA GLY A 83 -5.79 5.17 -1.50
C GLY A 83 -4.28 5.20 -1.73
N TRP A 84 -3.73 4.22 -2.46
CA TRP A 84 -2.39 4.33 -3.05
C TRP A 84 -2.45 4.91 -4.47
N ASN A 85 -1.49 5.78 -4.81
CA ASN A 85 -1.40 6.46 -6.09
C ASN A 85 -0.59 5.66 -7.12
N VAL A 86 -0.98 4.41 -7.37
CA VAL A 86 -0.24 3.46 -8.22
C VAL A 86 -0.58 3.54 -9.71
N ASP A 87 -1.05 4.68 -10.19
CA ASP A 87 -1.46 4.86 -11.59
C ASP A 87 -0.32 4.56 -12.57
N ASP A 88 0.90 5.01 -12.28
CA ASP A 88 2.09 4.78 -13.12
C ASP A 88 2.59 3.32 -13.09
N TRP A 89 2.01 2.47 -12.25
CA TRP A 89 2.41 1.07 -12.06
C TRP A 89 1.42 0.06 -12.67
N LEU A 90 0.28 0.51 -13.20
CA LEU A 90 -0.81 -0.33 -13.75
C LEU A 90 -0.71 -0.57 -15.26
#